data_AF-A0A955ZGT0-F1
#
_entry.id   AF-A0A955ZGT0-F1
#
_cell.length_a   1.000
_cell.length_b   1.000
_cell.length_c   1.000
_cell.angle_alpha   90.00
_cell.angle_beta   90.00
_cell.angle_gamma   90.00
#
_symmetry.space_group_name_H-M   'P 1'
#
loop_
_entity.id
_entity.type
_entity.pdbx_description
1 polymer ?
#
loop_
_entity_poly.entity_id
_entity_poly.type
_entity_poly.pdbx_seq_one_letter_code
_entity_poly.pdbx_strand_id
1 'polypeptide(L)'
;MSCLIKDRPAVNGMAKDISLGGMFIESGEALPFGLELTIVLKLPGLPQEARLPAVVRWAKPDGFGVQFGLLGARETHAITELQRH
;
A
#
# COMPACT_ATOMS: atom_id res chain seq x y z
N MET A 1 6.08 -2.46 -6.63
CA MET A 1 5.96 -1.54 -5.48
C MET A 1 6.72 -2.13 -4.30
N SER A 2 7.09 -1.31 -3.32
CA SER A 2 7.89 -1.75 -2.16
C SER A 2 7.19 -1.41 -0.85
N CYS A 3 7.21 -2.34 0.10
CA CYS A 3 6.70 -2.16 1.45
C CYS A 3 7.88 -1.96 2.39
N LEU A 4 8.06 -0.74 2.88
CA LEU A 4 9.12 -0.39 3.83
C LEU A 4 8.65 -0.71 5.24
N ILE A 5 9.40 -1.54 5.95
CA ILE A 5 9.11 -1.97 7.31
C ILE A 5 10.27 -1.48 8.19
N LYS A 6 9.94 -0.94 9.37
CA LYS A 6 10.96 -0.45 10.30
C LYS A 6 11.88 -1.61 10.71
N ASP A 7 13.19 -1.38 10.64
CA ASP A 7 14.25 -2.32 11.04
C ASP A 7 14.20 -3.68 10.30
N ARG A 8 13.60 -3.73 9.11
CA ARG A 8 13.55 -4.94 8.26
C ARG A 8 13.81 -4.60 6.79
N PRO A 9 14.27 -5.58 5.98
CA PRO A 9 14.30 -5.45 4.54
C PRO A 9 12.92 -5.09 3.97
N ALA A 10 12.91 -4.30 2.89
CA ALA A 10 11.68 -3.99 2.20
C ALA A 10 11.13 -5.25 1.51
N VAL A 11 9.80 -5.41 1.54
CA VAL A 11 9.11 -6.50 0.83
C VAL A 11 8.59 -5.97 -0.50
N ASN A 12 8.93 -6.65 -1.59
CA ASN A 12 8.37 -6.35 -2.89
C ASN A 12 6.99 -6.98 -3.05
N GLY A 13 6.11 -6.28 -3.77
CA GLY A 13 4.78 -6.79 -4.06
C GLY A 13 4.15 -6.10 -5.27
N MET A 14 2.95 -6.57 -5.60
CA MET A 14 2.10 -6.03 -6.65
C MET A 14 0.73 -5.68 -6.08
N ALA A 15 0.30 -4.43 -6.31
CA ALA A 15 -1.05 -4.00 -6.00
C ALA A 15 -2.05 -4.76 -6.88
N LYS A 16 -3.03 -5.42 -6.27
CA LYS A 16 -4.13 -6.09 -7.00
C LYS A 16 -5.38 -5.22 -7.09
N ASP A 17 -5.61 -4.43 -6.06
CA ASP A 17 -6.63 -3.41 -5.99
C ASP A 17 -6.08 -2.19 -5.26
N ILE A 18 -6.80 -1.07 -5.31
CA ILE A 18 -6.51 0.09 -4.48
C ILE A 18 -7.78 0.89 -4.25
N SER A 19 -7.95 1.39 -3.03
CA SER A 19 -9.03 2.30 -2.64
C SER A 19 -8.52 3.33 -1.66
N LEU A 20 -9.32 4.34 -1.32
CA LEU A 20 -8.96 5.30 -0.26
C LEU A 20 -8.75 4.65 1.11
N GLY A 21 -9.41 3.52 1.38
CA GLY A 21 -9.30 2.83 2.67
C GLY A 21 -8.08 1.92 2.78
N GLY A 22 -7.57 1.42 1.65
CA GLY A 22 -6.55 0.38 1.67
C GLY A 22 -6.37 -0.32 0.33
N MET A 23 -5.59 -1.39 0.38
CA MET A 23 -5.14 -2.14 -0.80
C MET A 23 -4.80 -3.59 -0.42
N PHE A 24 -5.08 -4.51 -1.33
CA PHE A 24 -4.52 -5.85 -1.33
C PHE A 24 -3.20 -5.90 -2.12
N ILE A 25 -2.17 -6.45 -1.47
CA ILE A 25 -0.82 -6.60 -2.03
C ILE A 25 -0.53 -8.08 -2.19
N GLU A 26 -0.37 -8.52 -3.44
CA GLU A 26 0.17 -9.84 -3.74
C GLU A 26 1.68 -9.82 -3.51
N SER A 27 2.18 -10.79 -2.75
CA SER A 27 3.59 -10.94 -2.43
C SER A 27 3.91 -12.40 -2.11
N GLY A 28 5.17 -12.81 -2.31
CA GLY A 28 5.65 -14.11 -1.85
C GLY A 28 5.79 -14.22 -0.33
N GLU A 29 5.56 -13.13 0.40
CA GLU A 29 5.64 -13.05 1.86
C GLU A 29 4.31 -12.58 2.45
N ALA A 30 3.81 -13.33 3.44
CA ALA A 30 2.68 -12.92 4.26
C ALA A 30 3.17 -12.10 5.46
N LEU A 31 2.76 -10.83 5.54
CA LEU A 31 3.09 -9.97 6.68
C LEU A 31 2.11 -10.15 7.85
N PRO A 32 2.56 -10.08 9.12
CA PRO A 32 1.70 -10.28 10.27
C PRO A 32 0.66 -9.17 10.45
N PHE A 33 -0.52 -9.52 10.97
CA PHE A 33 -1.57 -8.57 11.36
C PHE A 33 -1.03 -7.51 12.33
N GLY A 34 -1.45 -6.26 12.15
CA GLY A 34 -1.06 -5.13 13.00
C GLY A 34 0.34 -4.58 12.68
N LEU A 35 1.07 -5.17 11.74
CA LEU A 35 2.36 -4.63 11.31
C LEU A 35 2.16 -3.28 10.61
N GLU A 36 2.86 -2.26 11.09
CA GLU A 36 2.97 -0.96 10.45
C GLU A 36 4.04 -0.96 9.37
N LEU A 37 3.72 -0.38 8.22
CA LEU A 37 4.62 -0.28 7.07
C LEU A 37 4.31 0.98 6.25
N THR A 38 5.25 1.38 5.40
CA THR A 38 5.02 2.43 4.39
C THR A 38 5.08 1.82 3.00
N ILE A 39 4.01 1.98 2.24
CA ILE A 39 3.95 1.53 0.86
C ILE A 39 4.52 2.61 -0.04
N VAL A 40 5.46 2.23 -0.90
CA VAL A 40 6.07 3.11 -1.89
C VAL A 40 5.71 2.60 -3.28
N LEU A 41 4.98 3.43 -4.03
CA LEU A 41 4.52 3.12 -5.38
C LEU A 41 4.37 4.39 -6.23
N LYS A 42 4.38 4.22 -7.55
CA LYS A 42 4.01 5.28 -8.49
C LYS A 42 2.50 5.32 -8.62
N LEU A 43 1.91 6.49 -8.43
CA LEU A 43 0.51 6.77 -8.74
C LEU A 43 0.45 7.68 -9.97
N PRO A 44 -0.44 7.42 -10.94
CA PRO A 44 -0.71 8.35 -12.03
C PRO A 44 -1.07 9.75 -11.50
N GLY A 45 -0.56 10.78 -12.17
CA GLY A 45 -0.79 12.18 -11.78
C GLY A 45 0.14 12.70 -10.68
N LEU A 46 0.97 11.86 -10.05
CA LEU A 46 2.01 12.31 -9.13
C LEU A 46 3.40 12.29 -9.78
N PRO A 47 4.20 13.37 -9.67
CA PRO A 47 5.55 13.42 -10.24
C PRO A 47 6.57 12.61 -9.44
N GLN A 48 6.27 12.30 -8.18
CA GLN A 48 7.12 11.52 -7.27
C GLN A 48 6.37 10.28 -6.80
N GLU A 49 7.12 9.29 -6.30
CA GLU A 49 6.51 8.11 -5.68
C GLU A 49 5.68 8.50 -4.45
N ALA A 50 4.46 7.97 -4.39
CA ALA A 50 3.61 8.11 -3.22
C ALA A 50 4.15 7.25 -2.08
N ARG A 51 4.09 7.79 -0.86
CA ARG A 51 4.41 7.07 0.37
C ARG A 51 3.14 6.99 1.21
N LEU A 52 2.55 5.80 1.28
CA LEU A 52 1.27 5.57 1.95
C LEU A 52 1.53 4.82 3.27
N PRO A 53 1.43 5.49 4.44
CA PRO A 53 1.45 4.81 5.73
C PRO A 53 0.30 3.80 5.80
N ALA A 54 0.56 2.59 6.29
CA ALA A 54 -0.44 1.54 6.32
C ALA A 54 -0.22 0.56 7.47
N VAL A 55 -1.28 -0.16 7.82
CA VAL A 55 -1.26 -1.27 8.78
C VAL A 55 -1.86 -2.52 8.16
N VAL A 56 -1.21 -3.67 8.35
CA VAL A 56 -1.75 -4.96 7.89
C VAL A 56 -3.01 -5.32 8.68
N ARG A 57 -4.10 -5.62 7.97
CA ARG A 57 -5.41 -5.99 8.56
C ARG A 57 -5.81 -7.44 8.35
N TRP A 58 -5.19 -8.12 7.40
CA TRP A 58 -5.32 -9.56 7.22
C TRP A 58 -4.22 -10.05 6.29
N ALA A 59 -3.91 -11.33 6.37
CA ALA A 59 -2.91 -11.98 5.52
C ALA A 59 -3.41 -13.33 5.02
N LYS A 60 -2.93 -13.72 3.84
CA LYS A 60 -3.12 -15.02 3.21
C LYS A 60 -1.77 -15.48 2.66
N PRO A 61 -1.61 -16.75 2.25
CA PRO A 61 -0.32 -17.24 1.74
C PRO A 61 0.22 -16.46 0.53
N ASP A 62 -0.65 -15.84 -0.26
CA ASP A 62 -0.34 -15.12 -1.51
C ASP A 62 -0.25 -13.60 -1.34
N GLY A 63 -0.43 -13.07 -0.13
CA GLY A 63 -0.38 -11.63 0.09
C GLY A 63 -1.06 -11.16 1.37
N PHE A 64 -1.27 -9.85 1.45
CA PHE A 64 -1.86 -9.23 2.63
C PHE A 64 -2.67 -7.99 2.27
N GLY A 65 -3.74 -7.78 3.03
CA GLY A 65 -4.56 -6.57 2.94
C GLY A 65 -4.10 -5.55 3.96
N VAL A 66 -3.95 -4.31 3.50
CA VAL A 66 -3.59 -3.18 4.35
C VAL A 66 -4.74 -2.19 4.47
N GLN A 67 -4.78 -1.47 5.59
CA GLN A 67 -5.55 -0.24 5.74
C GLN A 67 -4.59 0.95 5.73
N PHE A 68 -4.90 1.98 4.94
CA PHE A 68 -4.11 3.21 4.94
C PHE A 68 -4.32 4.02 6.22
N GLY A 69 -3.26 4.69 6.65
CA GLY A 69 -3.29 5.72 7.69
C GLY A 69 -3.73 7.07 7.12
N LEU A 70 -3.19 8.16 7.66
CA LEU A 70 -3.46 9.50 7.14
C LEU A 70 -2.79 9.67 5.77
N LEU A 71 -3.61 9.98 4.77
CA LEU A 71 -3.16 10.30 3.42
C LEU A 71 -3.18 11.83 3.22
N GLY A 72 -2.19 12.33 2.48
CA GLY A 72 -2.18 13.72 2.04
C GLY A 72 -3.19 13.97 0.93
N ALA A 73 -3.58 15.22 0.75
CA ALA A 73 -4.57 15.61 -0.27
C ALA A 73 -4.17 15.18 -1.69
N ARG A 74 -2.87 15.14 -1.99
CA ARG A 74 -2.35 14.73 -3.31
C ARG A 74 -2.54 13.23 -3.54
N GLU A 75 -2.18 12.40 -2.57
CA GLU A 75 -2.34 10.95 -2.63
C GLU A 75 -3.83 10.58 -2.66
N THR A 76 -4.65 11.22 -1.82
CA THR A 76 -6.12 11.05 -1.83
C THR A 76 -6.72 11.37 -3.19
N HIS A 77 -6.33 12.49 -3.80
CA HIS A 77 -6.83 12.88 -5.12
C HIS A 77 -6.40 11.87 -6.19
N ALA A 78 -5.12 11.50 -6.24
CA ALA A 78 -4.60 10.56 -7.23
C ALA A 78 -5.28 9.17 -7.13
N ILE A 79 -5.49 8.65 -5.93
CA ILE A 79 -6.20 7.37 -5.72
C ILE A 79 -7.67 7.48 -6.14
N THR A 80 -8.34 8.60 -5.85
CA THR A 80 -9.73 8.81 -6.24
C THR A 80 -9.90 8.81 -7.77
N GLU A 81 -8.96 9.41 -8.50
CA GLU A 81 -8.99 9.42 -9.97
C GLU A 81 -8.79 8.02 -10.58
N LEU A 82 -8.06 7.11 -9.91
CA LEU A 82 -7.93 5.72 -10.36
C LEU A 82 -9.24 4.93 -10.31
N GLN A 83 -10.18 5.32 -9.45
CA GLN A 83 -11.46 4.62 -9.29
C GLN A 83 -12.55 5.11 -10.25
N ARG A 84 -12.28 6.16 -11.04
CA ARG A 84 -13.24 6.76 -11.97
C ARG A 84 -13.23 6.12 -13.36
N HIS A 85 -12.42 5.08 -13.56
CA HIS A 85 -12.21 4.37 -14.81
C HIS A 85 -12.31 2.86 -14.59
#